data_AF-A0A956D5Y7-F1
#
_entry.id   AF-A0A956D5Y7-F1
#
_cell.length_a   1.000
_cell.length_b   1.000
_cell.length_c   1.000
_cell.angle_alpha   90.00
_cell.angle_beta   90.00
_cell.angle_gamma   90.00
#
_symmetry.space_group_name_H-M   'P 1'
#
loop_
_entity.id
_entity.type
_entity.pdbx_description
1 polymer ?
#
loop_
_entity_poly.entity_id
_entity_poly.type
_entity_poly.pdbx_seq_one_letter_code
_entity_poly.pdbx_strand_id
1 'polypeptide(L)'
;MKRLWLGVALLWGACGDDDGAARDAGSVDAASADGGLDDAGARDGGVDDGGSVDASVDAAVDAAASDAGSDAGWPALPTPLGPLPAPTSALLDRFQTSQTCATCHQWSGAGSLEDASGRDVSQYTLWRSSVMALSARDPYFLAALSHEIEEHPEATDAIEATCTRCHAPAANEGLRASGSHPGLVSLTTGVDSAANTARDGVTCTVCHQIEPTNLGTEASFSGGWVIGAGDVAYGPHAAPFEMNMVNATGYRPALGTHVTESETCATCHTLFTR
;
A
#
# COMPACT_ATOMS: atom_id res chain seq x y z
N MET A 1 34.17 -43.62 -15.96
CA MET A 1 35.23 -42.62 -16.28
C MET A 1 35.13 -41.53 -15.19
N LYS A 2 35.79 -41.67 -14.02
CA LYS A 2 36.95 -40.86 -13.53
C LYS A 2 37.04 -39.47 -14.21
N ARG A 3 36.99 -38.31 -13.54
CA ARG A 3 37.79 -37.70 -12.42
C ARG A 3 36.96 -36.53 -11.83
N LEU A 4 36.79 -36.24 -10.54
CA LEU A 4 37.66 -35.82 -9.41
C LEU A 4 38.50 -34.54 -9.63
N TRP A 5 38.63 -33.74 -8.53
CA TRP A 5 39.43 -32.52 -8.21
C TRP A 5 38.55 -31.28 -8.00
N LEU A 6 38.16 -30.82 -6.80
CA LEU A 6 38.86 -30.42 -5.54
C LEU A 6 39.73 -29.16 -5.69
N GLY A 7 39.44 -28.10 -4.92
CA GLY A 7 40.33 -26.94 -4.78
C GLY A 7 39.71 -25.70 -4.12
N VAL A 8 39.73 -25.66 -2.78
CA VAL A 8 39.55 -24.47 -1.93
C VAL A 8 40.82 -23.63 -1.93
N ALA A 9 40.71 -22.29 -1.95
CA ALA A 9 41.72 -21.40 -1.38
C ALA A 9 41.10 -20.05 -0.97
N LEU A 10 40.87 -19.89 0.33
CA LEU A 10 40.88 -18.59 1.01
C LEU A 10 42.31 -18.05 0.99
N LEU A 11 42.48 -16.75 0.74
CA LEU A 11 43.68 -16.01 1.13
C LEU A 11 43.28 -14.65 1.68
N TRP A 12 43.55 -14.52 2.96
CA TRP A 12 43.56 -13.31 3.77
C TRP A 12 44.84 -12.53 3.44
N GLY A 13 44.73 -11.21 3.30
CA GLY A 13 45.87 -10.31 3.09
C GLY A 13 45.48 -8.90 3.49
N ALA A 14 45.90 -8.51 4.70
CA ALA A 14 45.77 -7.18 5.26
C ALA A 14 47.02 -6.33 4.99
N CYS A 15 46.89 -5.04 5.34
CA CYS A 15 47.91 -4.01 5.62
C CYS A 15 48.32 -3.06 4.48
N GLY A 16 48.21 -1.77 4.78
CA GLY A 16 48.80 -0.65 4.03
C GLY A 16 48.05 0.67 4.21
N ASP A 17 48.23 1.30 5.38
CA ASP A 17 47.86 2.69 5.69
C ASP A 17 48.51 3.71 4.73
N ASP A 18 47.84 4.83 4.48
CA ASP A 18 48.51 6.13 4.33
C ASP A 18 47.54 7.29 4.66
N ASP A 19 48.10 8.22 5.42
CA ASP A 19 47.48 9.31 6.16
C ASP A 19 46.98 10.49 5.31
N GLY A 20 46.01 11.21 5.87
CA GLY A 20 46.12 12.67 6.00
C GLY A 20 45.37 13.54 4.99
N ALA A 21 44.26 14.12 5.42
CA ALA A 21 44.16 15.57 5.61
C ALA A 21 42.76 15.95 6.08
N ALA A 22 42.68 16.36 7.36
CA ALA A 22 41.61 17.15 7.91
C ALA A 22 41.53 18.51 7.20
N ARG A 23 40.31 18.95 6.84
CA ARG A 23 39.94 20.36 6.71
C ARG A 23 38.50 20.60 7.17
N ASP A 24 38.43 21.30 8.28
CA ASP A 24 37.48 22.34 8.66
C ASP A 24 35.98 22.03 8.77
N ALA A 25 35.61 21.88 10.05
CA ALA A 25 34.32 22.28 10.59
C ALA A 25 34.06 23.76 10.30
N GLY A 26 33.02 24.03 9.51
CA GLY A 26 32.36 25.32 9.43
C GLY A 26 31.05 25.25 10.20
N SER A 27 31.07 25.76 11.43
CA SER A 27 29.89 26.14 12.21
C SER A 27 29.02 27.13 11.42
N VAL A 28 27.73 26.85 11.31
CA VAL A 28 26.74 27.91 11.09
C VAL A 28 25.83 27.96 12.31
N ASP A 29 25.96 29.08 13.00
CA ASP A 29 25.28 29.43 14.22
C ASP A 29 23.76 29.48 14.05
N ALA A 30 23.10 29.03 15.11
CA ALA A 30 21.72 29.32 15.39
C ALA A 30 21.50 30.83 15.48
N ALA A 31 20.55 31.35 14.69
CA ALA A 31 19.94 32.64 14.93
C ALA A 31 18.49 32.41 15.35
N SER A 32 18.28 32.55 16.67
CA SER A 32 16.98 32.82 17.27
C SER A 32 16.39 34.09 16.68
N ALA A 33 15.11 34.06 16.34
CA ALA A 33 14.29 35.25 16.24
C ALA A 33 13.01 34.99 17.05
N ASP A 34 13.05 35.51 18.27
CA ASP A 34 11.93 35.61 19.18
C ASP A 34 10.90 36.60 18.61
N GLY A 35 9.65 36.15 18.50
CA GLY A 35 8.49 37.00 18.24
C GLY A 35 7.36 36.54 19.14
N GLY A 36 7.33 37.12 20.34
CA GLY A 36 6.35 36.82 21.38
C GLY A 36 4.92 37.07 20.94
N LEU A 37 4.03 36.15 21.33
CA LEU A 37 2.60 36.39 21.41
C LEU A 37 2.26 36.47 22.89
N ASP A 38 2.06 37.70 23.36
CA ASP A 38 1.51 37.94 24.68
C ASP A 38 -0.02 37.91 24.61
N ASP A 39 -0.54 37.11 25.54
CA ASP A 39 -1.92 36.73 25.80
C ASP A 39 -2.79 37.91 26.26
N ALA A 40 -4.04 37.97 25.78
CA ALA A 40 -5.10 38.72 26.43
C ALA A 40 -6.47 38.09 26.10
N GLY A 41 -7.00 37.35 27.06
CA GLY A 41 -8.31 36.74 26.98
C GLY A 41 -9.48 37.73 26.83
N ALA A 42 -10.48 37.31 26.07
CA ALA A 42 -11.88 37.75 26.15
C ALA A 42 -12.74 36.61 25.54
N ARG A 43 -13.42 35.83 26.39
CA ARG A 43 -14.87 35.90 26.64
C ARG A 43 -15.75 35.56 25.44
N ASP A 44 -16.50 34.48 25.65
CA ASP A 44 -17.79 34.09 25.07
C ASP A 44 -18.57 35.23 24.42
N GLY A 45 -18.81 35.07 23.12
CA GLY A 45 -19.61 35.94 22.28
C GLY A 45 -19.98 35.17 21.02
N GLY A 46 -21.20 34.63 21.01
CA GLY A 46 -21.78 33.99 19.83
C GLY A 46 -21.77 34.92 18.62
N VAL A 47 -21.41 34.36 17.47
CA VAL A 47 -21.66 34.95 16.16
C VAL A 47 -22.29 33.87 15.30
N ASP A 48 -23.56 34.06 15.00
CA ASP A 48 -24.33 33.32 14.03
C ASP A 48 -23.85 33.68 12.62
N ASP A 49 -23.08 32.80 11.99
CA ASP A 49 -22.80 32.88 10.55
C ASP A 49 -23.72 31.92 9.79
N GLY A 50 -24.98 32.34 9.71
CA GLY A 50 -25.94 31.84 8.72
C GLY A 50 -25.51 32.25 7.31
N GLY A 51 -24.58 31.50 6.73
CA GLY A 51 -24.28 31.52 5.30
C GLY A 51 -25.02 30.38 4.61
N SER A 52 -26.18 30.68 4.01
CA SER A 52 -26.94 29.75 3.18
C SER A 52 -26.10 29.29 1.99
N VAL A 53 -25.64 28.04 2.01
CA VAL A 53 -25.25 27.36 0.77
C VAL A 53 -26.54 26.95 0.05
N ASP A 54 -26.64 27.38 -1.19
CA ASP A 54 -27.82 27.31 -2.05
C ASP A 54 -28.40 25.89 -2.16
N ALA A 55 -29.56 25.67 -1.53
CA ALA A 55 -30.43 24.50 -1.75
C ALA A 55 -31.02 24.42 -3.19
N SER A 56 -30.57 25.29 -4.09
CA SER A 56 -31.05 25.37 -5.48
C SER A 56 -30.24 24.48 -6.43
N VAL A 57 -29.04 24.03 -6.04
CA VAL A 57 -28.22 23.16 -6.90
C VAL A 57 -28.72 21.71 -6.86
N ASP A 58 -29.15 21.23 -5.69
CA ASP A 58 -29.70 19.88 -5.53
C ASP A 58 -31.09 19.74 -6.18
N ALA A 59 -31.92 20.78 -6.11
CA ALA A 59 -33.24 20.78 -6.73
C ALA A 59 -33.21 20.81 -8.27
N ALA A 60 -32.11 21.26 -8.87
CA ALA A 60 -31.96 21.31 -10.33
C ALA A 60 -31.63 19.94 -10.94
N VAL A 61 -31.01 19.04 -10.17
CA VAL A 61 -30.69 17.68 -10.64
C VAL A 61 -31.95 16.82 -10.71
N ASP A 62 -32.88 17.02 -9.77
CA ASP A 62 -34.15 16.29 -9.73
C ASP A 62 -35.18 16.78 -10.78
N ALA A 63 -35.13 18.07 -11.16
CA ALA A 63 -36.07 18.64 -12.13
C ALA A 63 -35.78 18.22 -13.59
N ALA A 64 -34.53 17.87 -13.91
CA ALA A 64 -34.13 17.46 -15.26
C ALA A 64 -34.54 16.02 -15.61
N ALA A 65 -35.04 15.24 -14.64
CA ALA A 65 -35.48 13.85 -14.84
C ALA A 65 -36.98 13.71 -15.16
N SER A 66 -37.69 14.81 -15.44
CA SER A 66 -39.09 14.75 -15.86
C SER A 66 -39.27 15.12 -17.33
N ASP A 67 -39.49 14.07 -18.10
CA ASP A 67 -40.17 14.02 -19.40
C ASP A 67 -39.33 14.14 -20.68
N ALA A 68 -38.74 13.01 -21.09
CA ALA A 68 -38.67 12.60 -22.50
C ALA A 68 -38.39 11.08 -22.62
N GLY A 69 -39.47 10.28 -22.66
CA GLY A 69 -39.58 9.05 -23.45
C GLY A 69 -38.51 7.96 -23.36
N SER A 70 -38.66 7.05 -22.39
CA SER A 70 -38.71 5.60 -22.64
C SER A 70 -39.21 4.89 -21.39
N ASP A 71 -40.34 4.16 -21.48
CA ASP A 71 -40.89 3.28 -20.44
C ASP A 71 -40.02 2.03 -20.18
N ALA A 72 -38.70 2.12 -20.38
CA ALA A 72 -37.77 1.15 -19.84
C ALA A 72 -37.44 1.63 -18.42
N GLY A 73 -38.23 1.19 -17.44
CA GLY A 73 -37.89 1.38 -16.04
C GLY A 73 -36.44 0.93 -15.81
N TRP A 74 -35.71 1.65 -14.95
CA TRP A 74 -34.35 1.27 -14.58
C TRP A 74 -34.30 -0.23 -14.30
N PRO A 75 -33.33 -0.98 -14.87
CA PRO A 75 -33.22 -2.39 -14.59
C PRO A 75 -33.16 -2.60 -13.08
N ALA A 76 -33.86 -3.62 -12.59
CA ALA A 76 -33.84 -3.96 -11.17
C ALA A 76 -32.38 -4.19 -10.76
N LEU A 77 -31.91 -3.45 -9.76
CA LEU A 77 -30.56 -3.63 -9.26
C LEU A 77 -30.40 -5.05 -8.68
N PRO A 78 -29.24 -5.68 -8.88
CA PRO A 78 -28.96 -6.98 -8.28
C PRO A 78 -28.99 -6.87 -6.74
N THR A 79 -29.21 -8.00 -6.08
CA THR A 79 -29.15 -8.08 -4.62
C THR A 79 -27.79 -7.55 -4.14
N PRO A 80 -27.75 -6.53 -3.26
CA PRO A 80 -26.49 -5.99 -2.77
C PRO A 80 -25.67 -7.05 -2.05
N LEU A 81 -24.34 -6.96 -2.19
CA LEU A 81 -23.43 -7.79 -1.40
C LEU A 81 -23.66 -7.52 0.10
N GLY A 82 -23.70 -8.59 0.89
CA GLY A 82 -23.74 -8.48 2.35
C GLY A 82 -22.46 -7.86 2.93
N PRO A 83 -22.42 -7.62 4.25
CA PRO A 83 -21.22 -7.15 4.91
C PRO A 83 -20.03 -8.08 4.64
N LEU A 84 -18.91 -7.50 4.23
CA LEU A 84 -17.67 -8.27 4.06
C LEU A 84 -17.18 -8.80 5.41
N PRO A 85 -16.50 -9.97 5.45
CA PRO A 85 -15.90 -10.50 6.67
C PRO A 85 -14.93 -9.52 7.33
N ALA A 86 -14.73 -9.64 8.64
CA ALA A 86 -13.71 -8.83 9.32
C ALA A 86 -12.30 -9.11 8.75
N PRO A 87 -11.38 -8.12 8.74
CA PRO A 87 -9.97 -8.36 8.42
C PRO A 87 -9.40 -9.41 9.39
N THR A 88 -8.69 -10.40 8.86
CA THR A 88 -8.10 -11.49 9.64
C THR A 88 -6.65 -11.66 9.24
N SER A 89 -5.77 -11.90 10.22
CA SER A 89 -4.35 -12.15 9.95
C SER A 89 -4.16 -13.40 9.10
N ALA A 90 -3.35 -13.30 8.04
CA ALA A 90 -3.01 -14.42 7.19
C ALA A 90 -1.58 -14.32 6.66
N LEU A 91 -1.05 -15.47 6.26
CA LEU A 91 0.20 -15.62 5.54
C LEU A 91 -0.08 -16.48 4.30
N LEU A 92 0.23 -15.96 3.12
CA LEU A 92 0.15 -16.69 1.86
C LEU A 92 1.52 -16.67 1.19
N ASP A 93 2.14 -17.84 1.05
CA ASP A 93 3.56 -17.95 0.68
C ASP A 93 4.44 -17.13 1.63
N ARG A 94 4.92 -15.98 1.19
CA ARG A 94 5.70 -15.00 1.98
C ARG A 94 5.00 -13.65 2.10
N PHE A 95 3.72 -13.55 1.81
CA PHE A 95 2.95 -12.30 1.90
C PHE A 95 2.05 -12.35 3.13
N GLN A 96 2.33 -11.47 4.08
CA GLN A 96 1.57 -11.32 5.31
C GLN A 96 0.61 -10.15 5.20
N THR A 97 -0.53 -10.27 5.87
CA THR A 97 -1.46 -9.17 6.03
C THR A 97 -0.94 -8.13 7.04
N SER A 98 -1.47 -6.92 6.92
CA SER A 98 -1.08 -5.70 7.63
C SER A 98 -1.16 -5.81 9.16
N GLN A 99 -1.99 -6.70 9.69
CA GLN A 99 -2.14 -6.89 11.15
C GLN A 99 -0.82 -7.33 11.80
N THR A 100 0.00 -8.11 11.09
CA THR A 100 1.32 -8.51 11.62
C THR A 100 2.22 -7.28 11.79
N CYS A 101 2.24 -6.39 10.79
CA CYS A 101 3.01 -5.15 10.80
C CYS A 101 2.49 -4.15 11.85
N ALA A 102 1.18 -4.11 12.06
CA ALA A 102 0.53 -3.23 13.03
C ALA A 102 1.07 -3.42 14.45
N THR A 103 1.54 -4.62 14.82
CA THR A 103 2.13 -4.91 16.14
C THR A 103 3.22 -3.91 16.55
N CYS A 104 3.99 -3.40 15.59
CA CYS A 104 5.06 -2.42 15.85
C CYS A 104 4.90 -1.10 15.08
N HIS A 105 4.15 -1.09 13.98
CA HIS A 105 3.95 0.08 13.11
C HIS A 105 2.59 0.77 13.31
N GLN A 106 1.91 0.50 14.43
CA GLN A 106 0.77 1.26 14.90
C GLN A 106 1.18 2.16 16.07
N TRP A 107 0.47 3.27 16.25
CA TRP A 107 0.67 4.14 17.40
C TRP A 107 0.22 3.44 18.69
N SER A 108 1.09 3.45 19.69
CA SER A 108 0.86 2.83 21.00
C SER A 108 0.32 3.80 22.05
N GLY A 109 0.13 5.08 21.70
CA GLY A 109 -0.33 6.12 22.62
C GLY A 109 0.78 6.85 23.38
N ALA A 110 2.06 6.57 23.11
CA ALA A 110 3.17 7.28 23.76
C ALA A 110 4.47 7.28 22.93
N GLY A 111 4.94 8.47 22.53
CA GLY A 111 6.34 8.80 22.27
C GLY A 111 6.98 8.24 21.00
N SER A 112 6.30 7.38 20.25
CA SER A 112 6.77 6.81 18.99
C SER A 112 5.68 6.88 17.94
N LEU A 113 6.06 7.18 16.69
CA LEU A 113 5.12 7.34 15.58
C LEU A 113 4.06 8.43 15.82
N GLU A 114 4.47 9.52 16.47
CA GLU A 114 3.68 10.73 16.64
C GLU A 114 4.50 11.94 16.18
N ASP A 115 3.81 13.00 15.76
CA ASP A 115 4.45 14.26 15.41
C ASP A 115 4.77 15.13 16.65
N ALA A 116 5.35 16.32 16.43
CA ALA A 116 5.69 17.24 17.51
C ALA A 116 4.48 17.76 18.32
N SER A 117 3.26 17.58 17.81
CA SER A 117 2.00 17.92 18.50
C SER A 117 1.35 16.69 19.16
N GLY A 118 2.00 15.52 19.12
CA GLY A 118 1.48 14.27 19.69
C GLY A 118 0.40 13.60 18.83
N ARG A 119 0.27 13.95 17.55
CA ARG A 119 -0.69 13.30 16.64
C ARG A 119 -0.10 12.03 16.05
N ASP A 120 -0.91 10.97 15.96
CA ASP A 120 -0.55 9.69 15.34
C ASP A 120 -0.12 9.89 13.87
N VAL A 121 1.10 9.48 13.54
CA VAL A 121 1.68 9.39 12.19
C VAL A 121 2.16 7.98 11.87
N SER A 122 1.64 6.98 12.57
CA SER A 122 1.99 5.57 12.39
C SER A 122 1.56 5.07 11.02
N GLN A 123 2.43 4.27 10.42
CA GLN A 123 2.28 3.79 9.05
C GLN A 123 1.01 2.96 8.91
N TYR A 124 0.69 2.13 9.91
CA TYR A 124 -0.53 1.33 9.90
C TYR A 124 -1.80 2.20 9.94
N THR A 125 -1.84 3.24 10.78
CA THR A 125 -2.99 4.14 10.85
C THR A 125 -3.19 4.92 9.56
N LEU A 126 -2.12 5.41 8.93
CA LEU A 126 -2.22 6.13 7.66
C LEU A 126 -2.63 5.20 6.50
N TRP A 127 -2.08 3.98 6.48
CA TRP A 127 -2.40 2.98 5.46
C TRP A 127 -3.84 2.51 5.55
N ARG A 128 -4.36 2.16 6.75
CA ARG A 128 -5.68 1.54 6.91
C ARG A 128 -6.84 2.41 6.42
N SER A 129 -6.65 3.74 6.38
CA SER A 129 -7.63 4.71 5.88
C SER A 129 -7.41 5.12 4.43
N SER A 130 -6.40 4.57 3.76
CA SER A 130 -6.06 4.90 2.38
C SER A 130 -6.78 4.02 1.35
N VAL A 131 -6.77 4.46 0.09
CA VAL A 131 -7.24 3.66 -1.04
C VAL A 131 -6.46 2.34 -1.22
N MET A 132 -5.22 2.25 -0.72
CA MET A 132 -4.42 1.02 -0.77
C MET A 132 -5.01 -0.07 0.12
N ALA A 133 -5.41 0.26 1.35
CA ALA A 133 -6.04 -0.70 2.26
C ALA A 133 -7.46 -1.10 1.83
N LEU A 134 -8.10 -0.26 1.02
CA LEU A 134 -9.45 -0.47 0.50
C LEU A 134 -9.47 -1.09 -0.90
N SER A 135 -8.33 -1.18 -1.59
CA SER A 135 -8.26 -1.48 -3.03
C SER A 135 -8.98 -2.77 -3.45
N ALA A 136 -9.04 -3.77 -2.57
CA ALA A 136 -9.67 -5.06 -2.83
C ALA A 136 -11.11 -5.20 -2.30
N ARG A 137 -11.61 -4.22 -1.55
CA ARG A 137 -12.87 -4.28 -0.80
C ARG A 137 -13.75 -3.04 -0.95
N ASP A 138 -13.28 -2.06 -1.71
CA ASP A 138 -14.07 -0.91 -2.13
C ASP A 138 -15.31 -1.42 -2.89
N PRO A 139 -16.53 -1.08 -2.47
CA PRO A 139 -17.74 -1.50 -3.15
C PRO A 139 -17.79 -1.05 -4.62
N TYR A 140 -17.18 0.07 -4.98
CA TYR A 140 -17.12 0.50 -6.38
C TYR A 140 -16.25 -0.45 -7.21
N PHE A 141 -15.05 -0.78 -6.72
CA PHE A 141 -14.18 -1.77 -7.37
C PHE A 141 -14.84 -3.15 -7.47
N LEU A 142 -15.47 -3.63 -6.40
CA LEU A 142 -16.15 -4.93 -6.41
C LEU A 142 -17.30 -4.97 -7.41
N ALA A 143 -18.07 -3.89 -7.53
CA ALA A 143 -19.14 -3.77 -8.51
C ALA A 143 -18.60 -3.77 -9.94
N ALA A 144 -17.54 -2.99 -10.21
CA ALA A 144 -16.89 -2.95 -11.52
C ALA A 144 -16.34 -4.33 -11.91
N LEU A 145 -15.59 -4.99 -11.01
CA LEU A 145 -15.07 -6.34 -11.25
C LEU A 145 -16.19 -7.34 -11.53
N SER A 146 -17.27 -7.32 -10.74
CA SER A 146 -18.41 -8.21 -10.96
C SER A 146 -19.11 -7.96 -12.29
N HIS A 147 -19.22 -6.69 -12.71
CA HIS A 147 -19.83 -6.32 -13.97
C HIS A 147 -18.99 -6.81 -15.16
N GLU A 148 -17.68 -6.60 -15.14
CA GLU A 148 -16.78 -7.10 -16.19
C GLU A 148 -16.87 -8.64 -16.32
N ILE A 149 -16.97 -9.36 -15.20
CA ILE A 149 -17.15 -10.83 -15.19
C ILE A 149 -18.52 -11.23 -15.77
N GLU A 150 -19.57 -10.47 -15.47
CA GLU A 150 -20.93 -10.74 -15.96
C GLU A 150 -21.06 -10.49 -17.47
N GLU A 151 -20.47 -9.39 -17.97
CA GLU A 151 -20.48 -9.04 -19.41
C GLU A 151 -19.55 -9.93 -20.24
N HIS A 152 -18.46 -10.43 -19.64
CA HIS A 152 -17.44 -11.23 -20.31
C HIS A 152 -17.13 -12.54 -19.57
N PRO A 153 -18.11 -13.45 -19.43
CA PRO A 153 -17.95 -14.68 -18.65
C PRO A 153 -16.83 -15.58 -19.22
N GLU A 154 -16.58 -15.56 -20.51
CA GLU A 154 -15.48 -16.28 -21.18
C GLU A 154 -14.09 -15.75 -20.81
N ALA A 155 -14.00 -14.52 -20.31
CA ALA A 155 -12.75 -13.85 -19.93
C ALA A 155 -12.55 -13.72 -18.41
N THR A 156 -13.43 -14.34 -17.59
CA THR A 156 -13.40 -14.26 -16.11
C THR A 156 -11.99 -14.42 -15.52
N ASP A 157 -11.28 -15.48 -15.91
CA ASP A 157 -9.92 -15.77 -15.42
C ASP A 157 -8.94 -14.64 -15.75
N ALA A 158 -8.95 -14.15 -16.99
CA ALA A 158 -8.08 -13.05 -17.41
C ALA A 158 -8.42 -11.73 -16.71
N ILE A 159 -9.71 -11.44 -16.52
CA ILE A 159 -10.20 -10.24 -15.82
C ILE A 159 -9.75 -10.27 -14.36
N GLU A 160 -10.05 -11.36 -13.64
CA GLU A 160 -9.66 -11.52 -12.24
C GLU A 160 -8.14 -11.45 -12.07
N ALA A 161 -7.37 -12.14 -12.93
CA ALA A 161 -5.91 -12.08 -12.91
C ALA A 161 -5.39 -10.65 -13.09
N THR A 162 -5.97 -9.89 -14.03
CA THR A 162 -5.54 -8.54 -14.38
C THR A 162 -5.92 -7.52 -13.32
N CYS A 163 -7.18 -7.50 -12.90
CA CYS A 163 -7.68 -6.54 -11.90
C CYS A 163 -7.01 -6.78 -10.54
N THR A 164 -6.92 -8.04 -10.10
CA THR A 164 -6.33 -8.36 -8.80
C THR A 164 -4.82 -8.22 -8.78
N ARG A 165 -4.15 -8.17 -9.94
CA ARG A 165 -2.73 -7.86 -10.02
C ARG A 165 -2.42 -6.60 -9.24
N CYS A 166 -3.17 -5.51 -9.44
CA CYS A 166 -2.94 -4.22 -8.78
C CYS A 166 -3.82 -3.99 -7.54
N HIS A 167 -5.02 -4.58 -7.48
CA HIS A 167 -5.96 -4.33 -6.39
C HIS A 167 -5.83 -5.31 -5.20
N ALA A 168 -5.29 -6.51 -5.42
CA ALA A 168 -5.00 -7.49 -4.38
C ALA A 168 -3.60 -8.14 -4.58
N PRO A 169 -2.54 -7.33 -4.74
CA PRO A 169 -1.26 -7.77 -5.27
C PRO A 169 -0.57 -8.86 -4.43
N ALA A 170 -0.74 -8.83 -3.12
CA ALA A 170 -0.13 -9.82 -2.22
C ALA A 170 -0.64 -11.23 -2.48
N ALA A 171 -1.97 -11.38 -2.63
CA ALA A 171 -2.55 -12.68 -2.94
C ALA A 171 -2.27 -13.10 -4.37
N ASN A 172 -2.25 -12.14 -5.32
CA ASN A 172 -1.87 -12.42 -6.70
C ASN A 172 -0.43 -12.97 -6.78
N GLU A 173 0.53 -12.35 -6.10
CA GLU A 173 1.90 -12.84 -6.04
C GLU A 173 2.04 -14.18 -5.32
N GLY A 174 1.38 -14.34 -4.15
CA GLY A 174 1.44 -15.57 -3.38
C GLY A 174 0.86 -16.79 -4.10
N LEU A 175 -0.06 -16.58 -5.06
CA LEU A 175 -0.65 -17.63 -5.89
C LEU A 175 0.06 -17.81 -7.24
N ARG A 176 0.93 -16.87 -7.63
CA ARG A 176 1.53 -16.84 -8.98
C ARG A 176 2.35 -18.09 -9.31
N ALA A 177 3.05 -18.66 -8.32
CA ALA A 177 3.86 -19.86 -8.52
C ALA A 177 3.03 -21.11 -8.89
N SER A 178 1.77 -21.18 -8.47
CA SER A 178 0.84 -22.25 -8.87
C SER A 178 0.09 -21.93 -10.17
N GLY A 179 0.38 -20.78 -10.81
CA GLY A 179 -0.36 -20.29 -11.96
C GLY A 179 -1.79 -19.84 -11.63
N SER A 180 -2.05 -19.46 -10.37
CA SER A 180 -3.38 -19.02 -9.90
C SER A 180 -3.37 -17.54 -9.51
N HIS A 181 -4.54 -16.97 -9.31
CA HIS A 181 -4.76 -15.60 -8.83
C HIS A 181 -6.01 -15.56 -7.94
N PRO A 182 -6.17 -14.54 -7.08
CA PRO A 182 -7.43 -14.34 -6.37
C PRO A 182 -8.51 -13.89 -7.37
N GLY A 183 -9.75 -14.25 -7.06
CA GLY A 183 -10.94 -13.85 -7.81
C GLY A 183 -11.97 -13.17 -6.91
N LEU A 184 -13.11 -12.77 -7.47
CA LEU A 184 -14.19 -12.08 -6.77
C LEU A 184 -14.64 -12.84 -5.51
N VAL A 185 -14.66 -14.17 -5.57
CA VAL A 185 -14.99 -15.03 -4.41
C VAL A 185 -13.96 -14.84 -3.28
N SER A 186 -12.66 -14.81 -3.57
CA SER A 186 -11.62 -14.57 -2.57
C SER A 186 -11.75 -13.19 -1.92
N LEU A 187 -12.15 -12.18 -2.71
CA LEU A 187 -12.32 -10.80 -2.23
C LEU A 187 -13.55 -10.61 -1.33
N THR A 188 -14.52 -11.51 -1.40
CA THR A 188 -15.81 -11.35 -0.71
C THR A 188 -16.04 -12.32 0.45
N THR A 189 -15.27 -13.41 0.55
CA THR A 189 -15.57 -14.51 1.48
C THR A 189 -14.64 -14.65 2.67
N GLY A 190 -13.35 -14.29 2.57
CA GLY A 190 -12.39 -14.37 3.68
C GLY A 190 -12.22 -15.78 4.29
N VAL A 191 -12.53 -16.83 3.53
CA VAL A 191 -12.66 -18.22 4.04
C VAL A 191 -11.33 -18.94 4.26
N ASP A 192 -10.24 -18.46 3.67
CA ASP A 192 -8.91 -19.06 3.75
C ASP A 192 -7.80 -18.01 3.76
N SER A 193 -6.54 -18.45 3.78
CA SER A 193 -5.39 -17.53 3.82
C SER A 193 -5.29 -16.68 2.54
N ALA A 194 -5.62 -17.24 1.37
CA ALA A 194 -5.58 -16.50 0.12
C ALA A 194 -6.65 -15.39 0.09
N ALA A 195 -7.87 -15.70 0.50
CA ALA A 195 -8.97 -14.75 0.63
C ALA A 195 -8.66 -13.65 1.64
N ASN A 196 -8.09 -14.00 2.80
CA ASN A 196 -7.71 -13.01 3.82
C ASN A 196 -6.56 -12.11 3.33
N THR A 197 -5.54 -12.65 2.69
CA THR A 197 -4.45 -11.87 2.07
C THR A 197 -4.96 -10.98 0.94
N ALA A 198 -5.87 -11.46 0.09
CA ALA A 198 -6.39 -10.69 -1.03
C ALA A 198 -7.17 -9.47 -0.55
N ARG A 199 -7.99 -9.64 0.49
CA ARG A 199 -8.84 -8.61 1.06
C ARG A 199 -8.09 -7.53 1.85
N ASP A 200 -6.83 -7.78 2.18
CA ASP A 200 -5.98 -6.77 2.81
C ASP A 200 -5.52 -5.70 1.80
N GLY A 201 -5.81 -5.88 0.50
CA GLY A 201 -5.57 -4.89 -0.55
C GLY A 201 -4.09 -4.77 -0.93
N VAL A 202 -3.65 -3.55 -1.24
CA VAL A 202 -2.23 -3.23 -1.42
C VAL A 202 -1.58 -3.13 -0.03
N THR A 203 -1.23 -4.29 0.53
CA THR A 203 -0.65 -4.42 1.88
C THR A 203 0.84 -4.09 1.92
N CYS A 204 1.37 -3.90 3.13
CA CYS A 204 2.77 -3.51 3.39
C CYS A 204 3.76 -4.42 2.65
N THR A 205 3.50 -5.73 2.67
CA THR A 205 4.42 -6.76 2.18
C THR A 205 4.57 -6.76 0.67
N VAL A 206 3.74 -6.06 -0.10
CA VAL A 206 3.94 -5.92 -1.56
C VAL A 206 4.89 -4.77 -1.82
N CYS A 207 4.51 -3.54 -1.45
CA CYS A 207 5.31 -2.36 -1.76
C CYS A 207 6.72 -2.44 -1.16
N HIS A 208 6.84 -2.98 0.05
CA HIS A 208 8.13 -3.17 0.70
C HIS A 208 8.98 -4.31 0.12
N GLN A 209 8.42 -5.19 -0.72
CA GLN A 209 9.19 -6.27 -1.37
C GLN A 209 9.49 -5.98 -2.86
N ILE A 210 8.93 -4.91 -3.43
CA ILE A 210 9.25 -4.49 -4.80
C ILE A 210 10.73 -4.13 -4.88
N GLU A 211 11.43 -4.72 -5.85
CA GLU A 211 12.82 -4.41 -6.20
C GLU A 211 12.88 -3.17 -7.10
N PRO A 212 13.99 -2.40 -7.10
CA PRO A 212 14.17 -1.25 -7.99
C PRO A 212 14.29 -1.64 -9.48
N THR A 213 14.35 -2.94 -9.76
CA THR A 213 14.58 -3.48 -11.10
C THR A 213 13.47 -3.05 -12.05
N ASN A 214 13.85 -2.38 -13.15
CA ASN A 214 12.99 -1.90 -14.24
C ASN A 214 11.94 -0.84 -13.84
N LEU A 215 11.94 -0.33 -12.61
CA LEU A 215 11.01 0.72 -12.21
C LEU A 215 11.13 1.95 -13.14
N GLY A 216 9.99 2.55 -13.48
CA GLY A 216 9.91 3.68 -14.41
C GLY A 216 9.98 3.30 -15.89
N THR A 217 10.02 2.00 -16.21
CA THR A 217 9.98 1.50 -17.60
C THR A 217 8.71 0.70 -17.89
N GLU A 218 8.38 0.52 -19.17
CA GLU A 218 7.20 -0.25 -19.61
C GLU A 218 7.15 -1.66 -19.04
N ALA A 219 8.31 -2.27 -18.78
CA ALA A 219 8.39 -3.60 -18.20
C ALA A 219 7.85 -3.68 -16.76
N SER A 220 7.78 -2.56 -16.03
CA SER A 220 7.30 -2.51 -14.65
C SER A 220 5.81 -2.14 -14.51
N PHE A 221 5.22 -1.61 -15.57
CA PHE A 221 3.83 -1.16 -15.62
C PHE A 221 2.83 -2.33 -15.67
N SER A 222 1.53 -2.07 -15.52
CA SER A 222 0.47 -3.10 -15.46
C SER A 222 0.74 -4.21 -14.43
N GLY A 223 1.43 -3.86 -13.35
CA GLY A 223 1.88 -4.76 -12.31
C GLY A 223 3.08 -5.63 -12.65
N GLY A 224 3.92 -5.20 -13.58
CA GLY A 224 5.18 -5.85 -13.97
C GLY A 224 6.34 -5.68 -12.99
N TRP A 225 6.10 -5.29 -11.72
CA TRP A 225 7.15 -5.18 -10.72
C TRP A 225 7.89 -6.50 -10.51
N VAL A 226 9.13 -6.39 -10.03
CA VAL A 226 9.94 -7.54 -9.63
C VAL A 226 9.91 -7.63 -8.11
N ILE A 227 9.63 -8.81 -7.58
CA ILE A 227 9.81 -9.14 -6.16
C ILE A 227 10.91 -10.20 -6.06
N GLY A 228 11.91 -9.94 -5.20
CA GLY A 228 13.04 -10.82 -4.98
C GLY A 228 12.65 -12.19 -4.41
N ALA A 229 13.62 -13.11 -4.35
CA ALA A 229 13.43 -14.43 -3.74
C ALA A 229 13.54 -14.42 -2.21
N GLY A 230 14.04 -13.33 -1.61
CA GLY A 230 14.32 -13.25 -0.17
C GLY A 230 13.28 -12.44 0.61
N ASP A 231 13.31 -12.60 1.93
CA ASP A 231 12.43 -11.90 2.87
C ASP A 231 13.00 -10.51 3.20
N VAL A 232 13.16 -9.65 2.20
CA VAL A 232 13.66 -8.28 2.38
C VAL A 232 12.49 -7.29 2.36
N ALA A 233 12.44 -6.40 3.34
CA ALA A 233 11.51 -5.27 3.36
C ALA A 233 12.28 -3.96 3.18
N TYR A 234 12.13 -3.31 2.03
CA TYR A 234 12.80 -2.07 1.69
C TYR A 234 12.13 -0.87 2.35
N GLY A 235 12.88 -0.03 3.04
CA GLY A 235 12.41 1.23 3.61
C GLY A 235 13.36 2.40 3.32
N PRO A 236 12.95 3.64 3.59
CA PRO A 236 13.77 4.83 3.31
C PRO A 236 14.92 5.05 4.30
N HIS A 237 14.97 4.27 5.39
CA HIS A 237 15.90 4.50 6.48
C HIS A 237 17.17 3.64 6.34
N ALA A 238 18.33 4.28 6.46
CA ALA A 238 19.61 3.58 6.53
C ALA A 238 19.79 2.89 7.88
N ALA A 239 20.44 1.72 7.87
CA ALA A 239 20.76 0.92 9.06
C ALA A 239 19.57 0.71 10.03
N PRO A 240 18.42 0.16 9.56
CA PRO A 240 17.28 -0.10 10.41
C PRO A 240 17.63 -1.12 11.50
N PHE A 241 17.03 -1.01 12.68
CA PHE A 241 17.18 -2.03 13.71
C PHE A 241 16.43 -3.31 13.31
N GLU A 242 17.17 -4.33 12.88
CA GLU A 242 16.59 -5.51 12.21
C GLU A 242 15.84 -6.46 13.15
N MET A 243 16.38 -6.71 14.35
CA MET A 243 16.01 -7.86 15.18
C MET A 243 14.51 -7.93 15.50
N ASN A 244 13.85 -6.80 15.74
CA ASN A 244 12.41 -6.79 16.07
C ASN A 244 11.57 -7.24 14.87
N MET A 245 11.85 -6.68 13.69
CA MET A 245 11.10 -7.02 12.47
C MET A 245 11.37 -8.45 12.04
N VAL A 246 12.63 -8.89 12.08
CA VAL A 246 13.02 -10.28 11.76
C VAL A 246 12.31 -11.26 12.70
N ASN A 247 12.34 -11.02 14.01
CA ASN A 247 11.73 -11.93 14.99
C ASN A 247 10.19 -11.96 14.90
N ALA A 248 9.55 -10.83 14.59
CA ALA A 248 8.10 -10.73 14.53
C ALA A 248 7.51 -11.20 13.19
N THR A 249 8.24 -11.02 12.09
CA THR A 249 7.69 -11.15 10.74
C THR A 249 8.50 -12.08 9.82
N GLY A 250 9.77 -12.32 10.15
CA GLY A 250 10.73 -12.99 9.25
C GLY A 250 11.39 -12.06 8.22
N TYR A 251 10.82 -10.87 7.95
CA TYR A 251 11.43 -9.92 7.02
C TYR A 251 12.65 -9.21 7.63
N ARG A 252 13.71 -9.09 6.85
CA ARG A 252 14.87 -8.25 7.14
C ARG A 252 14.65 -6.86 6.55
N PRO A 253 14.58 -5.80 7.37
CA PRO A 253 14.47 -4.45 6.84
C PRO A 253 15.80 -4.05 6.19
N ALA A 254 15.73 -3.40 5.03
CA ALA A 254 16.89 -2.90 4.31
C ALA A 254 16.60 -1.50 3.76
N LEU A 255 17.66 -0.70 3.53
CA LEU A 255 17.52 0.54 2.79
C LEU A 255 17.10 0.23 1.34
N GLY A 256 16.05 0.86 0.86
CA GLY A 256 15.67 0.89 -0.55
C GLY A 256 15.05 2.23 -0.86
N THR A 257 15.82 3.13 -1.47
CA THR A 257 15.36 4.50 -1.76
C THR A 257 14.26 4.53 -2.83
N HIS A 258 14.14 3.51 -3.66
CA HIS A 258 13.10 3.44 -4.69
C HIS A 258 11.68 3.40 -4.11
N VAL A 259 11.49 2.98 -2.86
CA VAL A 259 10.17 2.96 -2.22
C VAL A 259 9.59 4.34 -1.97
N THR A 260 10.42 5.40 -2.05
CA THR A 260 9.98 6.80 -1.98
C THR A 260 9.82 7.46 -3.34
N GLU A 261 10.17 6.75 -4.42
CA GLU A 261 10.11 7.27 -5.78
C GLU A 261 8.76 6.93 -6.43
N SER A 262 8.31 7.82 -7.31
CA SER A 262 7.02 7.71 -8.00
C SER A 262 6.91 6.46 -8.89
N GLU A 263 8.06 5.95 -9.33
CA GLU A 263 8.23 4.82 -10.22
C GLU A 263 7.75 3.51 -9.57
N THR A 264 7.79 3.41 -8.24
CA THR A 264 7.16 2.29 -7.52
C THR A 264 5.63 2.36 -7.62
N CYS A 265 5.04 3.56 -7.55
CA CYS A 265 3.59 3.73 -7.71
C CYS A 265 3.15 3.48 -9.17
N ALA A 266 4.01 3.86 -10.12
CA ALA A 266 3.75 3.73 -11.55
C ALA A 266 3.57 2.28 -12.00
N THR A 267 4.02 1.29 -11.21
CA THR A 267 3.82 -0.12 -11.53
C THR A 267 2.34 -0.52 -11.56
N CYS A 268 1.51 0.10 -10.71
CA CYS A 268 0.04 -0.08 -10.74
C CYS A 268 -0.65 1.06 -11.47
N HIS A 269 -0.15 2.29 -11.33
CA HIS A 269 -0.78 3.51 -11.84
C HIS A 269 -0.38 3.89 -13.28
N THR A 270 0.22 2.95 -13.99
CA THR A 270 0.39 2.99 -15.44
C THR A 270 -0.14 1.68 -15.98
N LEU A 271 -1.38 1.69 -16.44
CA LEU A 271 -2.07 0.49 -16.92
C LEU A 271 -2.11 0.48 -18.44
N PHE A 272 -1.53 -0.56 -19.01
CA PHE A 272 -1.69 -0.97 -20.41
C PHE A 272 -2.46 -2.28 -20.44
N THR A 273 -3.65 -2.25 -21.03
CA THR A 273 -4.41 -3.44 -21.41
C THR A 273 -4.24 -3.66 -22.92
N ARG A 274 -4.09 -4.91 -23.35
CA ARG A 274 -3.89 -5.29 -24.76
C ARG A 274 -4.87 -6.39 -25.15
#